data_AF-A0A4R2GXR5-F1
#
_entry.id   AF-A0A4R2GXR5-F1
#
_cell.length_a   1.000
_cell.length_b   1.000
_cell.length_c   1.000
_cell.angle_alpha   90.00
_cell.angle_beta   90.00
_cell.angle_gamma   90.00
#
_symmetry.space_group_name_H-M   'P 1'
#
loop_
_entity.id
_entity.type
_entity.pdbx_description
1 polymer ?
#
loop_
_entity_poly.entity_id
_entity_poly.type
_entity_poly.pdbx_seq_one_letter_code
_entity_poly.pdbx_strand_id
1 'polypeptide(L)'
;MILHELISYEHLRLIWWVLLGVLLIGFAMTDGFDLGIGALLPFVARTDVERRVAINSIGPVWEGNQVWLILGGGAIFAAWPQLYAVSFSGFYLAMFAILMALILRPVGFKYRSKIDSPRWRNGWDWALFIGGFVPALIFGVAVGNVLQGVPFRLDDTMRIFYDGTFFGLLNPFALLCGVLSVCMLLTHGAAWLEVKTEGAVSDRARSIGSVTALLTLALFVLAGVWLYYGIDGYHITSEIVRGGPSNPHAKTVALAPMAWFANYQAAPWTLIAPVLGVAGALATFIALRARGEVSALLCSNIAIFGVIATVGVAMFPFILPSSADPNVSLTVWDASSSHLTLFIMLVATAVFLPIILLYTAFVYRVLWGKVDAKAIESGDSHAY
;
A
#
# COMPACT_ATOMS: atom_id res chain seq x y z
N MET A 1 18.97 34.54 -10.18
CA MET A 1 18.05 33.40 -10.23
C MET A 1 18.16 32.63 -8.93
N ILE A 2 17.07 32.51 -8.18
CA ILE A 2 17.05 31.65 -6.99
C ILE A 2 16.80 30.22 -7.49
N LEU A 3 17.65 29.27 -7.12
CA LEU A 3 17.68 27.92 -7.73
C LEU A 3 16.31 27.20 -7.69
N HIS A 4 15.48 27.44 -6.68
CA HIS A 4 14.18 26.78 -6.54
C HIS A 4 13.09 27.33 -7.48
N GLU A 5 13.28 28.50 -8.09
CA GLU A 5 12.32 29.08 -9.06
C GLU A 5 12.38 28.42 -10.45
N LEU A 6 13.31 27.48 -10.66
CA LEU A 6 13.43 26.71 -11.91
C LEU A 6 12.18 25.87 -12.21
N ILE A 7 11.47 25.43 -11.16
CA ILE A 7 10.23 24.66 -11.27
C ILE A 7 9.17 25.42 -10.49
N SER A 8 8.01 25.66 -11.12
CA SER A 8 6.94 26.40 -10.45
C SER A 8 6.35 25.59 -9.29
N TYR A 9 5.82 26.30 -8.29
CA TYR A 9 5.29 25.68 -7.08
C TYR A 9 4.13 24.71 -7.35
N GLU A 10 3.28 25.03 -8.33
CA GLU A 10 2.21 24.15 -8.81
C GLU A 10 2.77 22.82 -9.33
N HIS A 11 3.80 22.87 -10.19
CA HIS A 11 4.41 21.64 -10.73
C HIS A 11 5.09 20.83 -9.63
N LEU A 12 5.75 21.46 -8.66
CA LEU A 12 6.33 20.74 -7.53
C LEU A 12 5.27 19.99 -6.72
N ARG A 13 4.12 20.61 -6.43
CA ARG A 13 3.01 19.94 -5.74
C ARG A 13 2.51 18.71 -6.51
N LEU A 14 2.36 18.83 -7.84
CA LEU A 14 1.98 17.70 -8.70
C LEU A 14 3.04 16.60 -8.76
N ILE A 15 4.32 16.96 -8.91
CA ILE A 15 5.43 16.00 -8.92
C ILE A 15 5.43 15.21 -7.62
N TRP A 16 5.27 15.88 -6.48
CA TRP A 16 5.21 15.21 -5.18
C TRP A 16 4.00 14.31 -5.07
N TRP A 17 2.82 14.72 -5.55
CA TRP A 17 1.64 13.86 -5.61
C TRP A 17 1.90 12.57 -6.42
N VAL A 18 2.54 12.69 -7.58
CA VAL A 18 2.94 11.52 -8.38
C VAL A 18 3.96 10.65 -7.62
N LEU A 19 4.98 11.26 -7.02
CA LEU A 19 6.00 10.55 -6.24
C LEU A 19 5.39 9.80 -5.04
N LEU A 20 4.40 10.38 -4.37
CA LEU A 20 3.67 9.68 -3.31
C LEU A 20 2.96 8.44 -3.87
N GLY A 21 2.27 8.57 -5.00
CA GLY A 21 1.67 7.43 -5.70
C GLY A 21 2.71 6.35 -6.02
N VAL A 22 3.87 6.74 -6.56
CA VAL A 22 4.99 5.83 -6.86
C VAL A 22 5.49 5.12 -5.59
N LEU A 23 5.64 5.83 -4.48
CA LEU A 23 6.11 5.26 -3.22
C LEU A 23 5.09 4.26 -2.64
N LEU A 24 3.80 4.59 -2.64
CA LEU A 24 2.75 3.70 -2.14
C LEU A 24 2.58 2.45 -3.02
N ILE A 25 2.64 2.61 -4.35
CA ILE A 25 2.62 1.48 -5.29
C ILE A 25 3.89 0.63 -5.12
N GLY A 26 5.05 1.27 -5.02
CA GLY A 26 6.34 0.59 -4.81
C GLY A 26 6.35 -0.22 -3.52
N PHE A 27 5.83 0.33 -2.42
CA PHE A 27 5.61 -0.39 -1.17
C PHE A 27 4.71 -1.62 -1.37
N ALA A 28 3.57 -1.47 -2.02
CA ALA A 28 2.65 -2.59 -2.25
C ALA A 28 3.21 -3.66 -3.21
N MET A 29 4.06 -3.30 -4.18
CA MET A 29 4.74 -4.24 -5.10
C MET A 29 5.96 -4.93 -4.48
N THR A 30 6.51 -4.39 -3.41
CA THR A 30 7.71 -4.95 -2.74
C THR A 30 7.29 -5.62 -1.44
N ASP A 31 7.07 -4.84 -0.39
CA ASP A 31 6.66 -5.35 0.92
C ASP A 31 5.28 -6.04 0.88
N GLY A 32 4.47 -5.79 -0.15
CA GLY A 32 3.19 -6.46 -0.31
C GLY A 32 3.28 -7.98 -0.49
N PHE A 33 4.31 -8.51 -1.17
CA PHE A 33 4.50 -9.97 -1.21
C PHE A 33 5.06 -10.50 0.11
N ASP A 34 5.83 -9.70 0.87
CA ASP A 34 6.31 -10.07 2.20
C ASP A 34 5.14 -10.20 3.18
N LEU A 35 4.25 -9.21 3.20
CA LEU A 35 3.02 -9.22 3.98
C LEU A 35 2.09 -10.36 3.53
N GLY A 36 1.95 -10.56 2.22
CA GLY A 36 1.19 -11.66 1.63
C GLY A 36 1.68 -13.04 2.08
N ILE A 37 3.00 -13.26 2.07
CA ILE A 37 3.61 -14.52 2.51
C ILE A 37 3.46 -14.73 4.00
N GLY A 38 3.66 -13.68 4.81
CA GLY A 38 3.37 -13.73 6.24
C GLY A 38 1.94 -14.19 6.50
N ALA A 39 0.96 -13.58 5.84
CA ALA A 39 -0.45 -13.93 5.97
C ALA A 39 -0.81 -15.31 5.38
N LEU A 40 -0.05 -15.80 4.38
CA LEU A 40 -0.24 -17.14 3.81
C LEU A 40 0.42 -18.26 4.61
N LEU A 41 1.44 -17.94 5.42
CA LEU A 41 2.34 -18.89 6.07
C LEU A 41 1.65 -20.12 6.69
N PRO A 42 0.63 -19.98 7.56
CA PRO A 42 -0.02 -21.13 8.19
C PRO A 42 -0.83 -22.00 7.21
N PHE A 43 -1.17 -21.49 6.04
CA PHE A 43 -2.02 -22.16 5.05
C PHE A 43 -1.22 -22.85 3.94
N VAL A 44 -0.10 -22.23 3.51
CA VAL A 44 0.75 -22.76 2.44
C VAL A 44 1.83 -23.71 2.95
N ALA A 45 2.22 -23.60 4.22
CA ALA A 45 3.26 -24.41 4.82
C ALA A 45 2.76 -25.18 6.05
N ARG A 46 2.72 -26.51 5.93
CA ARG A 46 2.19 -27.44 6.95
C ARG A 46 3.29 -28.02 7.83
N THR A 47 4.48 -28.28 7.28
CA THR A 47 5.64 -28.76 8.05
C THR A 47 6.58 -27.63 8.45
N ASP A 48 7.52 -27.89 9.36
CA ASP A 48 8.51 -26.86 9.75
C ASP A 48 9.46 -26.52 8.59
N VAL A 49 9.87 -27.53 7.82
CA VAL A 49 10.70 -27.33 6.61
C VAL A 49 9.97 -26.46 5.59
N GLU A 50 8.70 -26.75 5.32
CA GLU A 50 7.89 -25.93 4.40
C GLU A 50 7.76 -24.47 4.88
N ARG A 51 7.66 -24.24 6.20
CA ARG A 51 7.59 -22.89 6.77
C ARG A 51 8.92 -22.16 6.58
N ARG A 52 10.04 -22.85 6.79
CA ARG A 52 11.37 -22.29 6.53
C ARG A 52 11.58 -21.98 5.05
N VAL A 53 11.12 -22.82 4.13
CA VAL A 53 11.17 -22.55 2.69
C VAL A 53 10.41 -21.25 2.35
N ALA A 54 9.18 -21.09 2.87
CA ALA A 54 8.40 -19.88 2.63
C ALA A 54 9.06 -18.63 3.23
N ILE A 55 9.56 -18.71 4.47
CA ILE A 55 10.24 -17.61 5.15
C ILE A 55 11.54 -17.21 4.44
N ASN A 56 12.37 -18.19 4.06
CA ASN A 56 13.66 -17.95 3.42
C ASN A 56 13.52 -17.43 1.99
N SER A 57 12.33 -17.55 1.38
CA SER A 57 12.03 -16.94 0.07
C SER A 57 12.04 -15.40 0.08
N ILE A 58 11.84 -14.79 1.26
CA ILE A 58 11.82 -13.34 1.46
C ILE A 58 12.88 -12.85 2.45
N GLY A 59 13.44 -13.75 3.27
CA GLY A 59 14.47 -13.46 4.28
C GLY A 59 15.60 -12.51 3.82
N PRO A 60 16.13 -12.63 2.59
CA PRO A 60 17.18 -11.74 2.10
C PRO A 60 16.76 -10.31 1.71
N VAL A 61 15.47 -10.02 1.49
CA VAL A 61 15.01 -8.76 0.87
C VAL A 61 13.98 -7.98 1.70
N TRP A 62 13.27 -8.63 2.62
CA TRP A 62 12.15 -8.03 3.35
C TRP A 62 12.52 -6.75 4.13
N GLU A 63 13.74 -6.67 4.68
CA GLU A 63 14.20 -5.48 5.41
C GLU A 63 14.23 -4.25 4.49
N GLY A 64 14.77 -4.42 3.27
CA GLY A 64 14.83 -3.36 2.27
C GLY A 64 13.44 -2.98 1.75
N ASN A 65 12.55 -3.97 1.61
CA ASN A 65 11.17 -3.72 1.19
C ASN A 65 10.40 -2.89 2.22
N GLN A 66 10.60 -3.14 3.52
CA GLN A 66 9.95 -2.35 4.57
C GLN A 66 10.37 -0.87 4.57
N VAL A 67 11.57 -0.56 4.08
CA VAL A 67 12.05 0.84 3.98
C VAL A 67 11.16 1.66 3.05
N TRP A 68 10.47 1.05 2.07
CA TRP A 68 9.49 1.77 1.23
C TRP A 68 8.35 2.36 2.05
N LEU A 69 7.87 1.66 3.09
CA LEU A 69 6.85 2.18 3.99
C LEU A 69 7.38 3.37 4.80
N ILE A 70 8.59 3.25 5.32
CA ILE A 70 9.25 4.31 6.11
C ILE A 70 9.49 5.53 5.24
N LEU A 71 10.00 5.34 4.02
CA LEU A 71 10.21 6.40 3.04
C LEU A 71 8.89 7.05 2.63
N GLY A 72 7.82 6.27 2.42
CA GLY A 72 6.48 6.78 2.17
C GLY A 72 5.97 7.67 3.30
N GLY A 73 6.05 7.20 4.55
CA GLY A 73 5.67 7.98 5.73
C GLY A 73 6.49 9.26 5.89
N GLY A 74 7.81 9.17 5.70
CA GLY A 74 8.72 10.32 5.73
C GLY A 74 8.47 11.32 4.59
N ALA A 75 8.14 10.84 3.40
CA ALA A 75 7.78 11.69 2.26
C ALA A 75 6.46 12.41 2.52
N ILE A 76 5.45 11.76 3.10
CA ILE A 76 4.21 12.42 3.51
C ILE A 76 4.51 13.48 4.56
N PHE A 77 5.28 13.16 5.60
CA PHE A 77 5.69 14.12 6.64
C PHE A 77 6.37 15.36 6.04
N ALA A 78 7.26 15.16 5.08
CA ALA A 78 8.08 16.24 4.55
C ALA A 78 7.38 17.02 3.41
N ALA A 79 6.55 16.38 2.59
CA ALA A 79 5.84 17.02 1.48
C ALA A 79 4.44 17.54 1.86
N TRP A 80 3.72 16.85 2.76
CA TRP A 80 2.40 17.26 3.28
C TRP A 80 2.33 17.06 4.80
N PRO A 81 2.94 17.95 5.60
CA PRO A 81 3.03 17.80 7.04
C PRO A 81 1.65 17.78 7.74
N GLN A 82 0.68 18.55 7.24
CA GLN A 82 -0.69 18.52 7.77
C GLN A 82 -1.38 17.18 7.50
N LEU A 83 -1.20 16.62 6.29
CA LEU A 83 -1.71 15.29 5.94
C LEU A 83 -1.12 14.22 6.85
N TYR A 84 0.19 14.27 7.09
CA TYR A 84 0.86 13.37 8.02
C TYR A 84 0.24 13.48 9.41
N ALA A 85 0.16 14.70 9.94
CA ALA A 85 -0.34 14.94 11.28
C ALA A 85 -1.79 14.47 11.46
N VAL A 86 -2.70 14.79 10.53
CA VAL A 86 -4.11 14.37 10.60
C VAL A 86 -4.22 12.86 10.45
N SER A 87 -3.50 12.23 9.51
CA SER A 87 -3.59 10.80 9.29
C SER A 87 -3.11 10.00 10.51
N PHE A 88 -1.94 10.34 11.08
CA PHE A 88 -1.38 9.60 12.21
C PHE A 88 -2.08 9.88 13.54
N SER A 89 -2.65 11.08 13.73
CA SER A 89 -3.43 11.40 14.94
C SER A 89 -4.89 10.93 14.86
N GLY A 90 -5.54 11.04 13.69
CA GLY A 90 -6.92 10.59 13.49
C GLY A 90 -7.03 9.06 13.45
N PHE A 91 -6.10 8.39 12.76
CA PHE A 91 -6.05 6.92 12.73
C PHE A 91 -5.19 6.33 13.87
N TYR A 92 -5.08 7.00 15.01
CA TYR A 92 -4.09 6.67 16.05
C TYR A 92 -4.07 5.18 16.45
N LEU A 93 -5.21 4.62 16.88
CA LEU A 93 -5.28 3.21 17.30
C LEU A 93 -5.06 2.24 16.13
N ALA A 94 -5.46 2.62 14.91
CA ALA A 94 -5.20 1.82 13.72
C ALA A 94 -3.70 1.80 13.37
N MET A 95 -3.03 2.95 13.41
CA MET A 95 -1.59 3.06 13.22
C MET A 95 -0.81 2.33 14.32
N PHE A 96 -1.28 2.40 15.58
CA PHE A 96 -0.71 1.61 16.67
C PHE A 96 -0.83 0.11 16.41
N ALA A 97 -1.98 -0.38 15.95
CA ALA A 97 -2.16 -1.78 15.61
C ALA A 97 -1.24 -2.23 14.46
N ILE A 98 -1.09 -1.40 13.43
CA ILE A 98 -0.11 -1.64 12.34
C ILE A 98 1.31 -1.72 12.92
N LEU A 99 1.72 -0.74 13.73
CA LEU A 99 3.04 -0.71 14.32
C LEU A 99 3.32 -1.96 15.17
N MET A 100 2.38 -2.34 16.02
CA MET A 100 2.51 -3.56 16.85
C MET A 100 2.67 -4.81 15.98
N ALA A 101 1.88 -4.95 14.93
CA ALA A 101 2.00 -6.08 14.01
C ALA A 101 3.34 -6.06 13.25
N LEU A 102 3.80 -4.90 12.80
CA LEU A 102 5.07 -4.75 12.10
C LEU A 102 6.28 -5.00 13.01
N ILE A 103 6.18 -4.72 14.32
CA ILE A 103 7.24 -5.06 15.29
C ILE A 103 7.41 -6.58 15.40
N LEU A 104 6.31 -7.35 15.35
CA LEU A 104 6.37 -8.81 15.44
C LEU A 104 7.12 -9.47 14.28
N ARG A 105 7.21 -8.81 13.12
CA ARG A 105 7.78 -9.40 11.91
C ARG A 105 9.32 -9.55 11.97
N PRO A 106 10.12 -8.48 12.20
CA PRO A 106 11.58 -8.60 12.36
C PRO A 106 11.99 -9.60 13.45
N VAL A 107 11.34 -9.54 14.61
CA VAL A 107 11.64 -10.44 15.73
C VAL A 107 11.21 -11.87 15.41
N GLY A 108 10.09 -12.06 14.70
CA GLY A 108 9.63 -13.36 14.24
C GLY A 108 10.65 -14.05 13.35
N PHE A 109 11.16 -13.36 12.32
CA PHE A 109 12.20 -13.90 11.45
C PHE A 109 13.47 -14.26 12.21
N LYS A 110 13.92 -13.38 13.12
CA LYS A 110 15.19 -13.57 13.82
C LYS A 110 15.14 -14.61 14.94
N TYR A 111 14.01 -14.72 15.65
CA TYR A 111 13.90 -15.51 16.88
C TYR A 111 13.24 -16.88 16.68
N ARG A 112 12.46 -17.09 15.62
CA ARG A 112 11.77 -18.35 15.34
C ARG A 112 12.67 -19.58 15.46
N SER A 113 13.85 -19.55 14.84
CA SER A 113 14.78 -20.69 14.79
C SER A 113 15.79 -20.74 15.95
N LYS A 114 15.70 -19.83 16.94
CA LYS A 114 16.69 -19.75 18.04
C LYS A 114 16.49 -20.79 19.15
N ILE A 115 15.29 -21.32 19.31
CA ILE A 115 14.97 -22.34 20.31
C ILE A 115 14.35 -23.53 19.58
N ASP A 116 14.90 -24.73 19.84
CA ASP A 116 14.40 -25.98 19.27
C ASP A 116 13.18 -26.49 20.06
N SER A 117 12.06 -25.79 19.93
CA SER A 117 10.79 -26.13 20.57
C SER A 117 9.62 -25.93 19.61
N PRO A 118 8.77 -26.95 19.37
CA PRO A 118 7.62 -26.81 18.49
C PRO A 118 6.64 -25.72 18.93
N ARG A 119 6.44 -25.56 20.24
CA ARG A 119 5.58 -24.50 20.80
C ARG A 119 6.14 -23.10 20.52
N TRP A 120 7.46 -22.94 20.62
CA TRP A 120 8.16 -21.69 20.33
C TRP A 120 8.01 -21.30 18.85
N ARG A 121 8.32 -22.23 17.95
CA ARG A 121 8.21 -22.00 16.49
C ARG A 121 6.78 -21.64 16.10
N ASN A 122 5.79 -22.39 16.60
CA ASN A 122 4.38 -22.12 16.30
C ASN A 122 3.91 -20.75 16.82
N GLY A 123 4.39 -20.30 17.98
CA GLY A 123 4.10 -18.95 18.48
C GLY A 123 4.61 -17.85 17.53
N TRP A 124 5.84 -18.01 17.02
CA TRP A 124 6.39 -17.08 16.04
C TRP A 124 5.72 -17.19 14.66
N ASP A 125 5.29 -18.38 14.25
CA ASP A 125 4.52 -18.56 13.01
C ASP A 125 3.22 -17.76 13.04
N TRP A 126 2.51 -17.75 14.17
CA TRP A 126 1.32 -16.91 14.36
C TRP A 126 1.66 -15.42 14.43
N ALA A 127 2.79 -15.05 15.05
CA ALA A 127 3.25 -13.68 15.08
C ALA A 127 3.57 -13.15 13.66
N LEU A 128 4.19 -13.96 12.81
CA LEU A 128 4.45 -13.64 11.39
C LEU A 128 3.15 -13.54 10.60
N PHE A 129 2.18 -14.42 10.87
CA PHE A 129 0.84 -14.32 10.28
C PHE A 129 0.17 -12.99 10.64
N ILE A 130 0.15 -12.62 11.92
CA ILE A 130 -0.40 -11.34 12.39
C ILE A 130 0.34 -10.17 11.75
N GLY A 131 1.68 -10.25 11.68
CA GLY A 131 2.55 -9.24 11.08
C GLY A 131 2.33 -9.03 9.58
N GLY A 132 1.84 -10.04 8.86
CA GLY A 132 1.41 -9.91 7.46
C GLY A 132 -0.04 -9.46 7.31
N PHE A 133 -0.96 -10.10 8.05
CA PHE A 133 -2.40 -9.93 7.89
C PHE A 133 -2.92 -8.58 8.40
N VAL A 134 -2.50 -8.16 9.60
CA VAL A 134 -3.04 -6.94 10.23
C VAL A 134 -2.69 -5.68 9.45
N PRO A 135 -1.43 -5.44 9.02
CA PRO A 135 -1.12 -4.28 8.20
C PRO A 135 -1.86 -4.31 6.86
N ALA A 136 -1.91 -5.46 6.18
CA ALA A 136 -2.61 -5.62 4.91
C ALA A 136 -4.10 -5.22 5.02
N LEU A 137 -4.77 -5.64 6.10
CA LEU A 137 -6.17 -5.31 6.37
C LEU A 137 -6.35 -3.82 6.68
N ILE A 138 -5.59 -3.29 7.64
CA ILE A 138 -5.80 -1.93 8.14
C ILE A 138 -5.45 -0.88 7.08
N PHE A 139 -4.45 -1.10 6.22
CA PHE A 139 -4.16 -0.18 5.12
C PHE A 139 -5.37 -0.04 4.17
N GLY A 140 -6.03 -1.14 3.82
CA GLY A 140 -7.24 -1.11 3.00
C GLY A 140 -8.42 -0.44 3.70
N VAL A 141 -8.61 -0.71 5.00
CA VAL A 141 -9.64 -0.04 5.82
C VAL A 141 -9.39 1.48 5.88
N ALA A 142 -8.14 1.90 6.04
CA ALA A 142 -7.79 3.32 6.03
C ALA A 142 -8.16 3.97 4.70
N VAL A 143 -7.79 3.37 3.56
CA VAL A 143 -8.15 3.88 2.23
C VAL A 143 -9.67 3.97 2.03
N GLY A 144 -10.43 2.97 2.50
CA GLY A 144 -11.90 3.01 2.42
C GLY A 144 -12.52 4.15 3.23
N ASN A 145 -12.00 4.42 4.44
CA ASN A 145 -12.43 5.59 5.23
C ASN A 145 -12.04 6.91 4.57
N VAL A 146 -10.88 6.96 3.93
CA VAL A 146 -10.43 8.16 3.20
C VAL A 146 -11.34 8.46 2.01
N LEU A 147 -11.81 7.45 1.29
CA LEU A 147 -12.79 7.59 0.19
C LEU A 147 -14.17 8.09 0.68
N GLN A 148 -14.58 7.71 1.89
CA GLN A 148 -15.83 8.18 2.50
C GLN A 148 -15.70 9.54 3.20
N GLY A 149 -14.48 9.95 3.53
CA GLY A 149 -14.17 11.12 4.33
C GLY A 149 -14.03 10.82 5.82
N VAL A 150 -13.03 11.44 6.42
CA VAL A 150 -12.60 11.18 7.79
C VAL A 150 -13.15 12.26 8.73
N PRO A 151 -13.68 11.93 9.91
CA PRO A 151 -14.32 12.92 10.79
C PRO A 151 -13.29 13.74 11.58
N PHE A 152 -12.63 14.69 10.90
CA PHE A 152 -11.69 15.62 11.53
C PHE A 152 -12.04 17.07 11.19
N ARG A 153 -11.64 18.01 12.03
CA ARG A 153 -11.78 19.45 11.78
C ARG A 153 -10.51 20.19 12.15
N LEU A 154 -10.32 21.35 11.54
CA LEU A 154 -9.23 22.27 11.84
C LEU A 154 -9.83 23.55 12.42
N ASP A 155 -9.28 24.06 13.52
CA ASP A 155 -9.61 25.41 13.97
C ASP A 155 -8.85 26.49 13.18
N ASP A 156 -9.10 27.76 13.50
CA ASP A 156 -8.45 28.92 12.88
C ASP A 156 -6.92 28.93 13.07
N THR A 157 -6.41 28.18 14.05
CA THR A 157 -4.97 28.02 14.32
C THR A 157 -4.36 26.79 13.64
N MET A 158 -5.10 26.11 12.76
CA MET A 158 -4.73 24.84 12.12
C MET A 158 -4.54 23.68 13.10
N ARG A 159 -5.10 23.77 14.31
CA ARG A 159 -5.08 22.66 15.26
C ARG A 159 -6.06 21.59 14.82
N ILE A 160 -5.61 20.34 14.89
CA ILE A 160 -6.36 19.16 14.45
C ILE A 160 -7.22 18.67 15.61
N PHE A 161 -8.50 18.44 15.32
CA PHE A 161 -9.43 17.70 16.18
C PHE A 161 -9.99 16.51 15.40
N TYR A 162 -10.03 15.35 16.04
CA TYR A 162 -10.62 14.14 15.47
C TYR A 162 -11.83 13.76 16.29
N ASP A 163 -13.00 13.74 15.65
CA ASP A 163 -14.30 13.51 16.30
C ASP A 163 -14.77 12.05 16.12
N GLY A 164 -13.98 11.22 15.44
CA GLY A 164 -14.27 9.80 15.21
C GLY A 164 -13.84 8.85 16.33
N THR A 165 -14.10 7.56 16.13
CA THR A 165 -13.67 6.48 17.04
C THR A 165 -13.04 5.34 16.26
N PHE A 166 -12.22 4.52 16.93
CA PHE A 166 -11.57 3.36 16.30
C PHE A 166 -12.57 2.38 15.66
N PHE A 167 -13.66 2.05 16.35
CA PHE A 167 -14.67 1.15 15.81
C PHE A 167 -15.49 1.79 14.69
N GLY A 168 -15.61 3.13 14.67
CA GLY A 168 -16.21 3.86 13.55
C GLY A 168 -15.45 3.70 12.23
N LEU A 169 -14.14 3.42 12.30
CA LEU A 169 -13.34 3.11 11.11
C LEU A 169 -13.68 1.75 10.49
N LEU A 170 -14.28 0.83 11.26
CA LEU A 170 -14.62 -0.52 10.81
C LEU A 170 -16.03 -0.56 10.17
N ASN A 171 -16.32 0.42 9.32
CA ASN A 171 -17.59 0.46 8.60
C ASN A 171 -17.60 -0.52 7.41
N PRO A 172 -18.78 -0.89 6.87
CA PRO A 172 -18.89 -1.94 5.86
C PRO A 172 -18.06 -1.73 4.58
N PHE A 173 -18.03 -0.50 4.06
CA PHE A 173 -17.25 -0.19 2.86
C PHE A 173 -15.74 -0.18 3.15
N ALA A 174 -15.32 0.37 4.29
CA ALA A 174 -13.93 0.31 4.69
C ALA A 174 -13.45 -1.13 4.92
N LEU A 175 -14.27 -2.00 5.51
CA LEU A 175 -13.99 -3.42 5.65
C LEU A 175 -13.88 -4.11 4.28
N LEU A 176 -14.75 -3.77 3.32
CA LEU A 176 -14.64 -4.27 1.93
C LEU A 176 -13.28 -3.90 1.32
N CYS A 177 -12.84 -2.64 1.45
CA CYS A 177 -11.52 -2.20 0.99
C CYS A 177 -10.37 -2.91 1.74
N GLY A 178 -10.55 -3.19 3.04
CA GLY A 178 -9.63 -4.00 3.83
C GLY A 178 -9.48 -5.42 3.31
N VAL A 179 -10.59 -6.12 3.08
CA VAL A 179 -10.59 -7.49 2.55
C VAL A 179 -10.04 -7.54 1.12
N LEU A 180 -10.35 -6.54 0.30
CA LEU A 180 -9.73 -6.35 -1.02
C LEU A 180 -8.21 -6.26 -0.90
N SER A 181 -7.69 -5.40 -0.01
CA SER A 181 -6.25 -5.26 0.22
C SER A 181 -5.60 -6.57 0.66
N VAL A 182 -6.21 -7.29 1.60
CA VAL A 182 -5.73 -8.63 2.01
C VAL A 182 -5.71 -9.59 0.82
N CYS A 183 -6.79 -9.73 0.06
CA CYS A 183 -6.85 -10.64 -1.08
C CYS A 183 -5.80 -10.29 -2.14
N MET A 184 -5.59 -9.00 -2.40
CA MET A 184 -4.60 -8.50 -3.34
C MET A 184 -3.19 -8.89 -2.92
N LEU A 185 -2.82 -8.66 -1.65
CA LEU A 185 -1.49 -8.99 -1.14
C LEU A 185 -1.27 -10.49 -0.98
N LEU A 186 -2.29 -11.27 -0.59
CA LEU A 186 -2.22 -12.74 -0.60
C LEU A 186 -1.95 -13.27 -2.01
N THR A 187 -2.60 -12.72 -3.02
CA THR A 187 -2.37 -13.07 -4.42
C THR A 187 -0.93 -12.78 -4.84
N HIS A 188 -0.42 -11.61 -4.45
CA HIS A 188 0.94 -11.19 -4.75
C HIS A 188 2.00 -12.05 -4.05
N GLY A 189 1.80 -12.37 -2.77
CA GLY A 189 2.64 -13.31 -2.02
C GLY A 189 2.62 -14.73 -2.59
N ALA A 190 1.47 -15.20 -3.04
CA ALA A 190 1.36 -16.50 -3.72
C ALA A 190 2.14 -16.54 -5.04
N ALA A 191 2.07 -15.47 -5.84
CA ALA A 191 2.83 -15.34 -7.08
C ALA A 191 4.35 -15.33 -6.81
N TRP A 192 4.80 -14.66 -5.74
CA TRP A 192 6.21 -14.71 -5.34
C TRP A 192 6.65 -16.12 -4.89
N LEU A 193 5.83 -16.81 -4.09
CA LEU A 193 6.11 -18.19 -3.69
C LEU A 193 6.18 -19.14 -4.90
N GLU A 194 5.35 -18.93 -5.92
CA GLU A 194 5.44 -19.72 -7.15
C GLU A 194 6.79 -19.53 -7.87
N VAL A 195 7.33 -18.30 -7.89
CA VAL A 195 8.66 -18.00 -8.45
C VAL A 195 9.78 -18.61 -7.61
N LYS A 196 9.66 -18.56 -6.27
CA LYS A 196 10.76 -18.90 -5.35
C LYS A 196 10.74 -20.31 -4.78
N THR A 197 9.67 -21.08 -4.97
CA THR A 197 9.51 -22.39 -4.34
C THR A 197 9.02 -23.44 -5.32
N GLU A 198 9.19 -24.71 -4.96
CA GLU A 198 8.70 -25.86 -5.74
C GLU A 198 7.89 -26.82 -4.87
N GLY A 199 7.25 -27.79 -5.52
CA GLY A 199 6.50 -28.85 -4.84
C GLY A 199 5.29 -28.33 -4.07
N ALA A 200 5.08 -28.87 -2.87
CA ALA A 200 3.82 -28.74 -2.13
C ALA A 200 3.51 -27.30 -1.69
N VAL A 201 4.52 -26.50 -1.35
CA VAL A 201 4.34 -25.08 -0.99
C VAL A 201 3.89 -24.28 -2.20
N SER A 202 4.57 -24.44 -3.34
CA SER A 202 4.23 -23.78 -4.61
C SER A 202 2.83 -24.16 -5.10
N ASP A 203 2.47 -25.45 -5.05
CA ASP A 203 1.13 -25.90 -5.48
C ASP A 203 0.00 -25.36 -4.59
N ARG A 204 0.20 -25.29 -3.27
CA ARG A 204 -0.79 -24.69 -2.34
C ARG A 204 -0.86 -23.18 -2.50
N ALA A 205 0.28 -22.51 -2.63
CA ALA A 205 0.34 -21.07 -2.90
C ALA A 205 -0.45 -20.74 -4.18
N ARG A 206 -0.22 -21.48 -5.27
CA ARG A 206 -0.98 -21.32 -6.52
C ARG A 206 -2.47 -21.52 -6.34
N SER A 207 -2.88 -22.55 -5.60
CA SER A 207 -4.31 -22.82 -5.37
C SER A 207 -4.99 -21.68 -4.62
N ILE A 208 -4.39 -21.22 -3.52
CA ILE A 208 -4.94 -20.12 -2.72
C ILE A 208 -4.88 -18.81 -3.51
N GLY A 209 -3.73 -18.51 -4.11
CA GLY A 209 -3.48 -17.32 -4.93
C GLY A 209 -4.47 -17.18 -6.09
N SER A 210 -4.85 -18.29 -6.74
CA SER A 210 -5.85 -18.28 -7.81
C SER A 210 -7.23 -17.85 -7.30
N VAL A 211 -7.63 -18.31 -6.11
CA VAL A 211 -8.91 -17.91 -5.51
C VAL A 211 -8.86 -16.46 -5.08
N THR A 212 -7.79 -16.05 -4.40
CA THR A 212 -7.63 -14.66 -3.95
C THR A 212 -7.50 -13.68 -5.11
N ALA A 213 -6.98 -14.09 -6.27
CA ALA A 213 -6.93 -13.26 -7.48
C ALA A 213 -8.35 -12.96 -7.99
N LEU A 214 -9.22 -13.97 -8.05
CA LEU A 214 -10.63 -13.79 -8.42
C LEU A 214 -11.39 -12.97 -7.38
N LEU A 215 -11.11 -13.18 -6.09
CA LEU A 215 -11.69 -12.35 -5.03
C LEU A 215 -11.22 -10.90 -5.14
N THR A 216 -9.94 -10.65 -5.42
CA THR A 216 -9.40 -9.30 -5.65
C THR A 216 -10.16 -8.61 -6.78
N LEU A 217 -10.36 -9.29 -7.91
CA LEU A 217 -11.15 -8.79 -9.03
C LEU A 217 -12.59 -8.48 -8.61
N ALA A 218 -13.28 -9.44 -8.00
CA ALA A 218 -14.68 -9.31 -7.62
C ALA A 218 -14.90 -8.19 -6.59
N LEU A 219 -14.05 -8.14 -5.55
CA LEU A 219 -14.10 -7.12 -4.50
C LEU A 219 -13.74 -5.74 -5.03
N PHE A 220 -12.80 -5.63 -5.98
CA PHE A 220 -12.45 -4.36 -6.60
C PHE A 220 -13.59 -3.81 -7.44
N VAL A 221 -14.20 -4.65 -8.28
CA VAL A 221 -15.40 -4.28 -9.05
C VAL A 221 -16.55 -3.91 -8.13
N LEU A 222 -16.81 -4.71 -7.08
CA LEU A 222 -17.84 -4.42 -6.09
C LEU A 222 -17.60 -3.09 -5.36
N ALA A 223 -16.35 -2.81 -4.95
CA ALA A 223 -15.99 -1.55 -4.32
C ALA A 223 -16.21 -0.37 -5.27
N GLY A 224 -15.83 -0.49 -6.55
CA GLY A 224 -16.10 0.53 -7.56
C GLY A 224 -17.59 0.78 -7.79
N VAL A 225 -18.40 -0.29 -7.87
CA VAL A 225 -19.86 -0.19 -8.02
C VAL A 225 -20.49 0.45 -6.78
N TRP A 226 -20.09 0.05 -5.58
CA TRP A 226 -20.57 0.65 -4.34
C TRP A 226 -20.17 2.13 -4.26
N LEU A 227 -18.92 2.47 -4.58
CA LEU A 227 -18.48 3.86 -4.61
C LEU A 227 -19.29 4.71 -5.59
N TYR A 228 -19.66 4.16 -6.76
CA TYR A 228 -20.45 4.87 -7.77
C TYR A 228 -21.88 5.17 -7.33
N TYR A 229 -22.56 4.20 -6.71
CA TYR A 229 -24.00 4.32 -6.38
C TYR A 229 -24.29 4.72 -4.94
N GLY A 230 -23.36 4.50 -4.00
CA GLY A 230 -23.65 4.53 -2.57
C GLY A 230 -22.78 5.46 -1.73
N ILE A 231 -21.80 6.15 -2.33
CA ILE A 231 -20.91 7.07 -1.61
C ILE A 231 -20.77 8.37 -2.40
N ASP A 232 -21.21 9.47 -1.80
CA ASP A 232 -20.95 10.79 -2.35
C ASP A 232 -19.47 11.12 -2.25
N GLY A 233 -18.94 11.76 -3.30
CA GLY A 233 -17.57 12.27 -3.29
C GLY A 233 -17.52 13.75 -2.94
N TYR A 234 -16.30 14.29 -2.92
CA TYR A 234 -16.05 15.68 -2.57
C TYR A 234 -15.68 16.47 -3.82
N HIS A 235 -16.18 17.70 -3.94
CA HIS A 235 -15.81 18.61 -5.02
C HIS A 235 -15.57 20.02 -4.50
N ILE A 236 -14.54 20.68 -5.02
CA ILE A 236 -14.21 22.07 -4.69
C ILE A 236 -15.15 22.98 -5.47
N THR A 237 -15.87 23.86 -4.78
CA THR A 237 -16.83 24.81 -5.37
C THR A 237 -16.25 26.21 -5.57
N SER A 238 -15.18 26.55 -4.86
CA SER A 238 -14.44 27.81 -5.02
C SER A 238 -13.41 27.73 -6.15
N GLU A 239 -12.82 28.87 -6.50
CA GLU A 239 -11.63 28.91 -7.34
C GLU A 239 -10.45 28.17 -6.68
N ILE A 240 -9.68 27.41 -7.46
CA ILE A 240 -8.51 26.65 -6.97
C ILE A 240 -7.24 27.48 -7.16
N VAL A 241 -6.71 28.04 -6.07
CA VAL A 241 -5.47 28.82 -6.08
C VAL A 241 -4.24 27.91 -5.97
N ARG A 242 -3.76 27.39 -7.12
CA ARG A 242 -2.69 26.36 -7.17
C ARG A 242 -1.31 26.84 -6.74
N GLY A 243 -1.01 28.13 -6.87
CA GLY A 243 0.26 28.75 -6.46
C GLY A 243 0.20 29.45 -5.11
N GLY A 244 -0.94 29.43 -4.43
CA GLY A 244 -1.15 30.12 -3.17
C GLY A 244 -0.48 29.43 -1.97
N PRO A 245 -0.42 30.12 -0.81
CA PRO A 245 0.04 29.51 0.43
C PRO A 245 -0.81 28.28 0.80
N SER A 246 -0.19 27.32 1.48
CA SER A 246 -0.89 26.11 1.94
C SER A 246 -1.86 26.46 3.07
N ASN A 247 -3.14 26.60 2.74
CA ASN A 247 -4.20 26.90 3.70
C ASN A 247 -5.53 26.20 3.32
N PRO A 248 -5.92 25.12 4.02
CA PRO A 248 -7.18 24.43 3.74
C PRO A 248 -8.44 25.27 3.95
N HIS A 249 -8.40 26.35 4.73
CA HIS A 249 -9.54 27.26 4.94
C HIS A 249 -9.83 28.18 3.74
N ALA A 250 -8.94 28.23 2.75
CA ALA A 250 -9.06 29.13 1.61
C ALA A 250 -9.95 28.58 0.47
N LYS A 251 -10.64 27.46 0.67
CA LYS A 251 -11.53 26.85 -0.32
C LYS A 251 -12.90 26.54 0.27
N THR A 252 -13.87 26.37 -0.61
CA THR A 252 -15.17 25.78 -0.27
C THR A 252 -15.32 24.43 -0.95
N VAL A 253 -15.86 23.46 -0.22
CA VAL A 253 -16.04 22.07 -0.67
C VAL A 253 -17.46 21.64 -0.36
N ALA A 254 -18.08 20.96 -1.31
CA ALA A 254 -19.38 20.34 -1.13
C ALA A 254 -19.32 18.84 -1.49
N LEU A 255 -20.25 18.07 -0.93
CA LEU A 255 -20.45 16.69 -1.34
C LEU A 255 -21.29 16.67 -2.62
N ALA A 256 -20.97 15.76 -3.53
CA ALA A 256 -21.78 15.52 -4.71
C ALA A 256 -21.77 14.05 -5.12
N PRO A 257 -22.92 13.52 -5.61
CA PRO A 257 -22.98 12.19 -6.18
C PRO A 257 -21.98 12.04 -7.33
N MET A 258 -21.35 10.87 -7.41
CA MET A 258 -20.38 10.53 -8.47
C MET A 258 -19.18 11.47 -8.60
N ALA A 259 -18.90 12.34 -7.62
CA ALA A 259 -17.77 13.28 -7.72
C ALA A 259 -16.41 12.56 -7.88
N TRP A 260 -16.23 11.38 -7.28
CA TRP A 260 -15.06 10.52 -7.48
C TRP A 260 -14.86 9.99 -8.91
N PHE A 261 -15.89 10.10 -9.75
CA PHE A 261 -15.85 9.69 -11.15
C PHE A 261 -15.66 10.85 -12.11
N ALA A 262 -15.67 12.10 -11.61
CA ALA A 262 -15.52 13.29 -12.44
C ALA A 262 -14.19 13.31 -13.20
N ASN A 263 -13.09 12.88 -12.57
CA ASN A 263 -11.78 12.83 -13.23
C ASN A 263 -11.74 11.84 -14.41
N TYR A 264 -12.42 10.69 -14.28
CA TYR A 264 -12.52 9.73 -15.37
C TYR A 264 -13.37 10.26 -16.54
N GLN A 265 -14.39 11.07 -16.25
CA GLN A 265 -15.19 11.72 -17.29
C GLN A 265 -14.43 12.85 -17.98
N ALA A 266 -13.72 13.68 -17.20
CA ALA A 266 -12.93 14.80 -17.72
C ALA A 266 -11.72 14.32 -18.53
N ALA A 267 -11.10 13.21 -18.14
CA ALA A 267 -9.93 12.63 -18.79
C ALA A 267 -10.11 11.12 -19.00
N PRO A 268 -10.84 10.68 -20.05
CA PRO A 268 -11.20 9.26 -20.26
C PRO A 268 -10.02 8.29 -20.34
N TRP A 269 -8.83 8.76 -20.73
CA TRP A 269 -7.62 7.92 -20.75
C TRP A 269 -7.25 7.39 -19.35
N THR A 270 -7.66 8.07 -18.29
CA THR A 270 -7.40 7.65 -16.91
C THR A 270 -8.14 6.38 -16.51
N LEU A 271 -9.16 5.95 -17.28
CA LEU A 271 -9.80 4.64 -17.13
C LEU A 271 -8.81 3.47 -17.29
N ILE A 272 -7.63 3.71 -17.84
CA ILE A 272 -6.55 2.71 -17.86
C ILE A 272 -6.24 2.18 -16.45
N ALA A 273 -6.32 3.01 -15.39
CA ALA A 273 -6.02 2.58 -14.03
C ALA A 273 -6.98 1.47 -13.53
N PRO A 274 -8.31 1.65 -13.52
CA PRO A 274 -9.22 0.58 -13.12
C PRO A 274 -9.21 -0.60 -14.08
N VAL A 275 -9.00 -0.37 -15.38
CA VAL A 275 -8.85 -1.46 -16.37
C VAL A 275 -7.64 -2.32 -16.06
N LEU A 276 -6.49 -1.74 -15.72
CA LEU A 276 -5.30 -2.48 -15.31
C LEU A 276 -5.52 -3.24 -13.99
N GLY A 277 -6.31 -2.69 -13.06
CA GLY A 277 -6.68 -3.38 -11.82
C GLY A 277 -7.46 -4.67 -12.11
N VAL A 278 -8.50 -4.58 -12.94
CA VAL A 278 -9.35 -5.73 -13.32
C VAL A 278 -8.59 -6.72 -14.20
N ALA A 279 -7.98 -6.24 -15.29
CA ALA A 279 -7.27 -7.07 -16.25
C ALA A 279 -6.02 -7.72 -15.61
N GLY A 280 -5.29 -6.98 -14.77
CA GLY A 280 -4.15 -7.51 -14.02
C GLY A 280 -4.56 -8.63 -13.07
N ALA A 281 -5.65 -8.47 -12.32
CA ALA A 281 -6.14 -9.51 -11.41
C ALA A 281 -6.59 -10.78 -12.17
N LEU A 282 -7.30 -10.61 -13.29
CA LEU A 282 -7.70 -11.72 -14.16
C LEU A 282 -6.48 -12.42 -14.79
N ALA A 283 -5.54 -11.65 -15.32
CA ALA A 283 -4.32 -12.18 -15.92
C ALA A 283 -3.46 -12.92 -14.88
N THR A 284 -3.41 -12.44 -13.65
CA THR A 284 -2.75 -13.13 -12.53
C THR A 284 -3.40 -14.48 -12.26
N PHE A 285 -4.74 -14.55 -12.20
CA PHE A 285 -5.44 -15.82 -12.06
C PHE A 285 -5.08 -16.80 -13.17
N ILE A 286 -5.11 -16.35 -14.43
CA ILE A 286 -4.78 -17.19 -15.59
C ILE A 286 -3.32 -17.66 -15.51
N ALA A 287 -2.38 -16.75 -15.21
CA ALA A 287 -0.96 -17.06 -15.12
C ALA A 287 -0.66 -18.06 -13.99
N LEU A 288 -1.24 -17.88 -12.80
CA LEU A 288 -1.14 -18.83 -11.69
C LEU A 288 -1.65 -20.21 -12.14
N ARG A 289 -2.84 -20.28 -12.77
CA ARG A 289 -3.41 -21.57 -13.23
C ARG A 289 -2.59 -22.21 -14.36
N ALA A 290 -1.93 -21.41 -15.19
CA ALA A 290 -1.04 -21.85 -16.25
C ALA A 290 0.39 -22.18 -15.76
N ARG A 291 0.68 -22.04 -14.45
CA ARG A 291 2.01 -22.22 -13.86
C ARG A 291 3.07 -21.24 -14.41
N GLY A 292 2.64 -20.04 -14.79
CA GLY A 292 3.48 -19.01 -15.38
C GLY A 292 4.25 -18.19 -14.34
N GLU A 293 5.13 -18.83 -13.57
CA GLU A 293 5.89 -18.25 -12.43
C GLU A 293 6.07 -16.71 -12.47
N VAL A 294 6.99 -16.21 -13.31
CA VAL A 294 7.29 -14.76 -13.40
C VAL A 294 6.14 -13.97 -14.00
N SER A 295 5.36 -14.53 -14.92
CA SER A 295 4.24 -13.81 -15.51
C SER A 295 3.12 -13.57 -14.50
N ALA A 296 2.87 -14.51 -13.58
CA ALA A 296 1.93 -14.33 -12.47
C ALA A 296 2.36 -13.15 -11.58
N LEU A 297 3.66 -13.07 -11.25
CA LEU A 297 4.20 -11.95 -10.48
C LEU A 297 4.03 -10.61 -11.20
N LEU A 298 4.38 -10.53 -12.49
CA LEU A 298 4.23 -9.31 -13.28
C LEU A 298 2.78 -8.87 -13.43
N CYS A 299 1.86 -9.81 -13.69
CA CYS A 299 0.43 -9.51 -13.76
C CYS A 299 -0.12 -9.02 -12.41
N SER A 300 0.37 -9.58 -11.28
CA SER A 300 -0.05 -9.13 -9.95
C SER A 300 0.43 -7.71 -9.64
N ASN A 301 1.64 -7.34 -10.10
CA ASN A 301 2.13 -5.96 -10.04
C ASN A 301 1.26 -5.01 -10.86
N ILE A 302 0.83 -5.41 -12.06
CA ILE A 302 -0.10 -4.61 -12.88
C ILE A 302 -1.44 -4.41 -12.15
N ALA A 303 -1.95 -5.45 -11.48
CA ALA A 303 -3.17 -5.37 -10.68
C ALA A 303 -3.01 -4.36 -9.53
N ILE A 304 -1.93 -4.46 -8.75
CA ILE A 304 -1.62 -3.55 -7.64
C ILE A 304 -1.51 -2.11 -8.14
N PHE A 305 -0.77 -1.88 -9.23
CA PHE A 305 -0.65 -0.57 -9.87
C PHE A 305 -2.04 -0.01 -10.19
N GLY A 306 -2.86 -0.79 -10.89
CA GLY A 306 -4.19 -0.36 -11.31
C GLY A 306 -5.12 -0.04 -10.14
N VAL A 307 -5.17 -0.90 -9.13
CA VAL A 307 -6.01 -0.70 -7.93
C VAL A 307 -5.63 0.57 -7.18
N ILE A 308 -4.34 0.77 -6.88
CA ILE A 308 -3.89 1.95 -6.12
C ILE A 308 -3.99 3.23 -6.97
N ALA A 309 -3.59 3.18 -8.24
CA ALA A 309 -3.71 4.32 -9.15
C ALA A 309 -5.18 4.75 -9.33
N THR A 310 -6.13 3.80 -9.30
CA THR A 310 -7.57 4.11 -9.40
C THR A 310 -8.02 5.01 -8.25
N VAL A 311 -7.58 4.73 -7.02
CA VAL A 311 -7.90 5.57 -5.87
C VAL A 311 -7.27 6.95 -6.03
N GLY A 312 -5.98 7.01 -6.42
CA GLY A 312 -5.29 8.28 -6.62
C GLY A 312 -5.98 9.17 -7.65
N VAL A 313 -6.33 8.62 -8.82
CA VAL A 313 -7.06 9.37 -9.85
C VAL A 313 -8.46 9.75 -9.40
N ALA A 314 -9.20 8.84 -8.77
CA ALA A 314 -10.56 9.13 -8.31
C ALA A 314 -10.57 10.31 -7.34
N MET A 315 -9.61 10.34 -6.41
CA MET A 315 -9.56 11.33 -5.35
C MET A 315 -8.95 12.67 -5.77
N PHE A 316 -8.15 12.72 -6.83
CA PHE A 316 -7.47 13.96 -7.23
C PHE A 316 -8.45 15.14 -7.38
N PRO A 317 -8.18 16.33 -6.81
CA PRO A 317 -6.98 16.74 -6.10
C PRO A 317 -7.02 16.52 -4.57
N PHE A 318 -8.04 15.88 -4.02
CA PHE A 318 -8.10 15.54 -2.60
C PHE A 318 -7.07 14.45 -2.26
N ILE A 319 -6.52 14.54 -1.04
CA ILE A 319 -5.70 13.48 -0.46
C ILE A 319 -6.36 12.94 0.82
N LEU A 320 -6.97 13.82 1.62
CA LEU A 320 -7.70 13.42 2.82
C LEU A 320 -8.96 14.30 3.03
N PRO A 321 -10.12 13.85 2.55
CA PRO A 321 -11.39 14.54 2.75
C PRO A 321 -11.83 14.50 4.21
N SER A 322 -12.46 15.58 4.67
CA SER A 322 -13.12 15.62 5.98
C SER A 322 -14.63 15.45 5.84
N SER A 323 -15.20 14.54 6.63
CA SER A 323 -16.66 14.39 6.77
C SER A 323 -17.27 15.28 7.85
N ALA A 324 -16.47 15.76 8.81
CA ALA A 324 -16.96 16.65 9.87
C ALA A 324 -17.01 18.12 9.41
N ASP A 325 -16.05 18.54 8.58
CA ASP A 325 -16.03 19.85 7.95
C ASP A 325 -15.41 19.73 6.55
N PRO A 326 -16.23 19.59 5.50
CA PRO A 326 -15.74 19.41 4.14
C PRO A 326 -14.76 20.48 3.67
N ASN A 327 -14.87 21.72 4.15
CA ASN A 327 -14.05 22.83 3.67
C ASN A 327 -12.57 22.68 4.06
N VAL A 328 -12.29 22.03 5.19
CA VAL A 328 -10.91 21.80 5.66
C VAL A 328 -10.28 20.51 5.11
N SER A 329 -10.95 19.83 4.17
CA SER A 329 -10.40 18.66 3.46
C SER A 329 -9.02 18.96 2.89
N LEU A 330 -8.05 18.04 3.05
CA LEU A 330 -6.69 18.27 2.60
C LEU A 330 -6.53 17.89 1.12
N THR A 331 -5.94 18.78 0.34
CA THR A 331 -5.71 18.62 -1.10
C THR A 331 -4.23 18.77 -1.46
N VAL A 332 -3.89 18.41 -2.69
CA VAL A 332 -2.55 18.62 -3.26
C VAL A 332 -2.14 20.10 -3.23
N TRP A 333 -3.10 21.02 -3.27
CA TRP A 333 -2.88 22.45 -3.45
C TRP A 333 -2.77 23.25 -2.15
N ASP A 334 -3.24 22.72 -1.03
CA ASP A 334 -3.41 23.52 0.19
C ASP A 334 -2.81 22.90 1.46
N ALA A 335 -2.30 21.67 1.38
CA ALA A 335 -1.70 20.96 2.52
C ALA A 335 -0.20 20.67 2.35
N SER A 336 0.45 21.24 1.33
CA SER A 336 1.86 20.95 1.00
C SER A 336 2.86 21.80 1.80
N SER A 337 4.11 21.34 1.84
CA SER A 337 5.25 22.14 2.30
C SER A 337 5.59 23.30 1.35
N SER A 338 6.44 24.22 1.83
CA SER A 338 6.88 25.39 1.08
C SER A 338 7.59 25.04 -0.23
N HIS A 339 7.62 26.00 -1.18
CA HIS A 339 8.30 25.86 -2.47
C HIS A 339 9.75 25.40 -2.30
N LEU A 340 10.53 26.07 -1.44
CA LEU A 340 11.92 25.73 -1.19
C LEU A 340 12.08 24.30 -0.67
N THR A 341 11.24 23.88 0.27
CA THR A 341 11.28 22.52 0.84
C THR A 341 11.01 21.46 -0.22
N LEU A 342 9.94 21.62 -1.00
CA LEU A 342 9.59 20.67 -2.07
C LEU A 342 10.68 20.58 -3.14
N PHE A 343 11.33 21.69 -3.46
CA PHE A 343 12.43 21.72 -4.42
C PHE A 343 13.67 21.00 -3.87
N ILE A 344 14.11 21.28 -2.65
CA ILE A 344 15.28 20.63 -2.03
C ILE A 344 15.07 19.11 -1.97
N MET A 345 13.90 18.68 -1.50
CA MET A 345 13.59 17.26 -1.43
C MET A 345 13.52 16.61 -2.81
N LEU A 346 13.06 17.32 -3.85
CA LEU A 346 13.01 16.80 -5.21
C LEU A 346 14.42 16.56 -5.75
N VAL A 347 15.33 17.50 -5.51
CA VAL A 347 16.75 17.35 -5.86
C VAL A 347 17.36 16.13 -5.17
N ALA A 348 17.11 15.96 -3.87
CA ALA A 348 17.56 14.78 -3.13
C ALA A 348 16.96 13.48 -3.71
N THR A 349 15.66 13.47 -4.02
CA THR A 349 14.97 12.32 -4.61
C THR A 349 15.53 11.96 -5.98
N ALA A 350 15.82 12.95 -6.82
CA ALA A 350 16.39 12.74 -8.15
C ALA A 350 17.80 12.10 -8.11
N VAL A 351 18.55 12.29 -7.02
CA VAL A 351 19.86 11.67 -6.82
C VAL A 351 19.71 10.28 -6.18
N PHE A 352 19.02 10.20 -5.04
CA PHE A 352 19.02 8.98 -4.22
C PHE A 352 18.07 7.90 -4.73
N LEU A 353 16.90 8.26 -5.27
CA LEU A 353 15.91 7.25 -5.71
C LEU A 353 16.46 6.36 -6.85
N PRO A 354 17.13 6.89 -7.90
CA PRO A 354 17.74 6.04 -8.92
C PRO A 354 18.83 5.12 -8.37
N ILE A 355 19.67 5.62 -7.45
CA ILE A 355 20.70 4.81 -6.80
C ILE A 355 20.05 3.66 -6.02
N ILE A 356 18.97 3.97 -5.27
CA ILE A 356 18.17 2.99 -4.53
C ILE A 356 17.65 1.90 -5.46
N LEU A 357 16.98 2.28 -6.53
CA LEU A 357 16.44 1.33 -7.50
C LEU A 357 17.54 0.46 -8.15
N LEU A 358 18.70 1.04 -8.47
CA LEU A 358 19.81 0.32 -9.10
C LEU A 358 20.42 -0.74 -8.16
N TYR A 359 20.74 -0.38 -6.91
CA TYR A 359 21.31 -1.37 -6.00
C TYR A 359 20.25 -2.39 -5.57
N THR A 360 18.98 -2.00 -5.41
CA THR A 360 17.91 -2.95 -5.12
C THR A 360 17.78 -3.95 -6.27
N ALA A 361 17.73 -3.50 -7.53
CA ALA A 361 17.71 -4.39 -8.69
C ALA A 361 18.93 -5.32 -8.74
N PHE A 362 20.12 -4.82 -8.40
CA PHE A 362 21.33 -5.64 -8.28
C PHE A 362 21.17 -6.73 -7.22
N VAL A 363 20.66 -6.40 -6.02
CA VAL A 363 20.42 -7.35 -4.93
C VAL A 363 19.43 -8.44 -5.36
N TYR A 364 18.29 -8.08 -5.97
CA TYR A 364 17.32 -9.05 -6.48
C TYR A 364 17.92 -9.96 -7.57
N ARG A 365 18.80 -9.43 -8.43
CA ARG A 365 19.51 -10.21 -9.45
C ARG A 365 20.49 -11.21 -8.84
N VAL A 366 21.25 -10.79 -7.82
CA VAL A 366 22.23 -11.67 -7.14
C VAL A 366 21.53 -12.78 -6.38
N LEU A 367 20.38 -12.49 -5.77
CA LEU A 367 19.57 -13.43 -4.99
C LEU A 367 18.51 -14.14 -5.86
N TRP A 368 18.69 -14.15 -7.18
CA TRP A 368 17.80 -14.85 -8.08
C TRP A 368 18.00 -16.37 -7.97
N GLY A 369 16.90 -17.13 -8.04
CA GLY A 369 16.90 -18.56 -7.78
C GLY A 369 15.81 -18.98 -6.78
N LYS A 370 15.54 -20.29 -6.75
CA LYS A 370 14.55 -20.91 -5.88
C LYS A 370 15.19 -21.36 -4.56
N VAL A 371 14.38 -21.42 -3.52
CA VAL A 371 14.77 -21.93 -2.20
C VAL A 371 14.58 -23.45 -2.19
N ASP A 372 15.68 -24.20 -2.12
CA ASP A 372 15.66 -25.66 -2.08
C ASP A 372 15.44 -26.18 -0.66
N ALA A 373 14.42 -27.01 -0.47
CA ALA A 373 14.14 -27.67 0.80
C ALA A 373 15.29 -28.59 1.23
N LYS A 374 15.98 -29.26 0.29
CA LYS A 374 17.10 -30.15 0.61
C LYS A 374 18.30 -29.39 1.17
N ALA A 375 18.58 -28.20 0.65
CA ALA A 375 19.65 -27.33 1.16
C ALA A 375 19.35 -26.81 2.58
N ILE A 376 18.07 -26.63 2.93
CA ILE A 376 17.64 -26.28 4.29
C ILE A 376 17.79 -27.47 5.25
N GLU A 377 17.48 -28.68 4.78
CA GLU A 377 17.62 -29.91 5.57
C GLU A 377 19.08 -30.32 5.78
N SER A 378 19.96 -30.11 4.79
CA SER A 378 21.39 -30.41 4.91
C SER A 378 22.17 -29.40 5.77
N GLY A 379 21.58 -28.22 6.04
CA GLY A 379 22.23 -27.14 6.77
C GLY A 379 23.22 -26.32 5.92
N ASP A 380 23.31 -26.59 4.61
CA ASP A 380 24.23 -25.90 3.70
C ASP A 380 23.78 -24.47 3.34
N SER A 381 22.51 -24.12 3.60
CA SER A 381 22.02 -22.75 3.40
C SER A 381 22.12 -21.93 4.69
N HIS A 382 23.04 -20.97 4.73
CA HIS A 382 23.19 -20.01 5.84
C HIS A 382 22.15 -18.87 5.88
N ALA A 383 21.10 -18.92 5.07
CA ALA A 383 20.00 -17.98 5.15
C ALA A 383 18.88 -18.57 6.04
N TYR A 384 19.00 -18.34 7.35
CA TYR A 384 18.01 -18.59 8.42
C TYR A 384 17.56 -20.03 8.77
#